data_AF-A0A415X924-F1
#
_entry.id   AF-A0A415X924-F1
#
_cell.length_a   1.000
_cell.length_b   1.000
_cell.length_c   1.000
_cell.angle_alpha   90.00
_cell.angle_beta   90.00
_cell.angle_gamma   90.00
#
_symmetry.space_group_name_H-M   'P 1'
#
loop_
_entity.id
_entity.type
_entity.pdbx_description
1 polymer ?
#
loop_
_entity_poly.entity_id
_entity_poly.type
_entity_poly.pdbx_seq_one_letter_code
_entity_poly.pdbx_strand_id
1 'polypeptide(L)'
;MLMIENTKECKICHKLLSADYEGDVCPHCQEEDLFMRVKDYIRSNVVNEYMVADHFQISIKKVRNWIKEGRIEYVEKDTQIVGTKCQRCGKPVSFGTLCPDCMRLMNYNNKKIQLTPDFKSQEDDRMRFLE
;
A
#
# COMPACT_ATOMS: atom_id res chain seq x y z
N MET A 1 -47.44 -14.90 22.89
CA MET A 1 -47.13 -14.22 21.62
C MET A 1 -45.84 -13.47 21.81
N LEU A 2 -44.73 -13.99 21.29
CA LEU A 2 -43.50 -13.19 21.18
C LEU A 2 -43.70 -12.30 19.96
N MET A 3 -43.84 -11.00 20.18
CA MET A 3 -43.70 -10.02 19.09
C MET A 3 -42.26 -10.13 18.62
N ILE A 4 -42.05 -10.76 17.47
CA ILE A 4 -40.76 -10.73 16.80
C ILE A 4 -40.62 -9.29 16.32
N GLU A 5 -40.05 -8.45 17.19
CA GLU A 5 -39.66 -7.10 16.83
C GLU A 5 -38.64 -7.26 15.71
N ASN A 6 -39.01 -6.84 14.49
CA ASN A 6 -38.18 -6.97 13.31
C ASN A 6 -37.04 -5.94 13.44
N THR A 7 -36.05 -6.27 14.26
CA THR A 7 -34.89 -5.42 14.49
C THR A 7 -33.97 -5.57 13.31
N LYS A 8 -34.06 -4.62 12.37
CA LYS A 8 -33.05 -4.46 11.33
C LYS A 8 -31.74 -4.04 12.00
N GLU A 9 -30.61 -4.58 11.53
CA GLU A 9 -29.29 -4.25 12.03
C GLU A 9 -28.37 -3.81 10.89
N CYS A 10 -27.46 -2.88 11.18
CA CYS A 10 -26.46 -2.43 10.21
C CYS A 10 -25.47 -3.54 9.89
N LYS A 11 -25.26 -3.84 8.60
CA LYS A 11 -24.30 -4.87 8.16
C LYS A 11 -22.82 -4.57 8.50
N ILE A 12 -22.48 -3.33 8.86
CA ILE A 12 -21.10 -2.91 9.12
C ILE A 12 -20.81 -2.81 10.62
N CYS A 13 -21.68 -2.15 11.38
CA CYS A 13 -21.47 -1.91 12.81
C CYS A 13 -22.45 -2.67 13.72
N HIS A 14 -23.35 -3.48 13.16
CA HIS A 14 -24.40 -4.24 13.88
C HIS A 14 -25.30 -3.39 14.77
N LYS A 15 -25.33 -2.07 14.54
CA LYS A 15 -26.23 -1.17 15.26
C LYS A 15 -27.66 -1.42 14.84
N LEU A 16 -28.57 -1.45 15.83
CA LEU A 16 -30.00 -1.55 15.58
C LEU A 16 -30.46 -0.34 14.75
N LEU A 17 -31.14 -0.65 13.66
CA LEU A 17 -31.79 0.29 12.74
C LEU A 17 -33.28 0.36 13.09
N SER A 18 -33.90 1.50 12.83
CA SER A 18 -35.34 1.66 12.98
C SER A 18 -36.09 0.67 12.07
N ALA A 19 -37.24 0.17 12.51
CA ALA A 19 -38.05 -0.76 11.72
C ALA A 19 -38.46 -0.19 10.33
N ASP A 20 -38.62 1.13 10.26
CA ASP A 20 -38.96 1.89 9.05
C ASP A 20 -37.75 2.17 8.13
N TYR A 21 -36.52 1.85 8.57
CA TYR A 21 -35.33 2.13 7.78
C TYR A 21 -35.23 1.18 6.58
N GLU A 22 -35.14 1.73 5.36
CA GLU A 22 -35.12 0.95 4.13
C GLU A 22 -33.73 0.39 3.78
N GLY A 23 -32.65 0.92 4.37
CA GLY A 23 -31.27 0.48 4.08
C GLY A 23 -30.74 -0.65 4.95
N ASP A 24 -29.71 -1.34 4.46
CA ASP A 24 -28.98 -2.38 5.22
C ASP A 24 -27.80 -1.84 6.05
N VAL A 25 -27.40 -0.59 5.81
CA VAL A 25 -26.23 0.05 6.41
C VAL A 25 -26.68 1.35 7.05
N CYS A 26 -26.34 1.59 8.31
CA CYS A 26 -26.74 2.81 9.00
C CYS A 26 -26.14 4.07 8.33
N PRO A 27 -26.79 5.24 8.45
CA PRO A 27 -26.31 6.48 7.83
C PRO A 27 -24.88 6.84 8.26
N HIS A 28 -24.50 6.52 9.51
CA HIS A 28 -23.14 6.75 9.99
C HIS A 28 -22.10 5.95 9.20
N CYS A 29 -22.34 4.65 9.00
CA CYS A 29 -21.43 3.79 8.24
C CYS A 29 -21.44 4.15 6.74
N GLN A 30 -22.55 4.62 6.19
CA GLN A 30 -22.58 5.14 4.82
C GLN A 30 -21.74 6.41 4.67
N GLU A 31 -21.79 7.32 5.64
CA GLU A 31 -20.93 8.51 5.64
C GLU A 31 -19.46 8.17 5.84
N GLU A 32 -19.15 7.17 6.68
CA GLU A 32 -17.78 6.68 6.90
C GLU A 32 -17.20 6.04 5.64
N ASP A 33 -17.97 5.21 4.93
CA ASP A 33 -17.59 4.63 3.64
C ASP A 33 -17.29 5.73 2.60
N LEU A 34 -18.19 6.72 2.50
CA LEU A 34 -18.00 7.84 1.59
C LEU A 34 -16.71 8.60 1.92
N PHE A 35 -16.47 8.85 3.21
CA PHE A 35 -15.25 9.48 3.69
C PHE A 35 -14.00 8.67 3.33
N MET A 36 -14.02 7.35 3.53
CA MET A 36 -12.89 6.48 3.16
C MET A 36 -12.59 6.53 1.66
N ARG A 37 -13.63 6.48 0.81
CA ARG A 37 -13.47 6.59 -0.65
C ARG A 37 -12.91 7.94 -1.07
N VAL A 38 -13.38 9.02 -0.47
CA VAL A 38 -12.87 10.38 -0.72
C VAL A 38 -11.40 10.49 -0.30
N LYS A 39 -11.05 9.96 0.88
CA LYS A 39 -9.67 9.96 1.39
C LYS A 39 -8.74 9.17 0.46
N ASP A 40 -9.16 8.00 0.00
CA ASP A 40 -8.37 7.19 -0.94
C ASP A 40 -8.18 7.92 -2.28
N TYR A 41 -9.25 8.53 -2.80
CA TYR A 41 -9.21 9.30 -4.03
C TYR A 41 -8.22 10.48 -3.97
N ILE A 42 -8.22 11.23 -2.85
CA ILE A 42 -7.29 12.34 -2.60
C ILE A 42 -5.86 11.85 -2.40
N ARG A 43 -5.65 10.65 -1.84
CA ARG A 43 -4.30 10.06 -1.67
C ARG A 43 -3.71 9.54 -2.98
N SER A 44 -4.56 8.97 -3.83
CA SER A 44 -4.14 8.34 -5.10
C SER A 44 -4.05 9.34 -6.25
N ASN A 45 -4.68 10.51 -6.16
CA ASN A 45 -4.74 11.51 -7.22
C ASN A 45 -4.39 12.91 -6.74
N VAL A 46 -3.76 13.71 -7.61
CA VAL A 46 -3.53 15.14 -7.36
C VAL A 46 -4.81 15.90 -7.72
N VAL A 47 -5.71 16.06 -6.74
CA VAL A 47 -7.03 16.68 -6.91
C VAL A 47 -7.25 17.86 -5.96
N ASN A 48 -8.08 18.81 -6.36
CA ASN A 48 -8.52 19.91 -5.50
C ASN A 48 -9.92 19.64 -4.91
N GLU A 49 -10.30 20.42 -3.90
CA GLU A 49 -11.61 20.31 -3.23
C GLU A 49 -12.82 20.39 -4.19
N TYR A 50 -12.68 21.14 -5.29
CA TYR A 50 -13.71 21.27 -6.32
C TYR A 50 -13.88 19.98 -7.15
N MET A 51 -12.79 19.35 -7.60
CA MET A 51 -12.83 18.08 -8.33
C MET A 51 -13.39 16.95 -7.46
N VAL A 52 -13.04 16.92 -6.18
CA VAL A 52 -13.57 15.93 -5.23
C VAL A 52 -15.07 16.14 -5.03
N ALA A 53 -15.50 17.39 -4.83
CA ALA A 53 -16.91 17.73 -4.67
C ALA A 53 -17.75 17.32 -5.89
N ASP A 54 -17.25 17.57 -7.10
CA ASP A 54 -17.90 17.18 -8.35
C ASP A 54 -17.94 15.64 -8.52
N HIS A 55 -16.82 14.96 -8.29
CA HIS A 55 -16.73 13.51 -8.46
C HIS A 55 -17.65 12.73 -7.52
N PHE A 56 -17.71 13.14 -6.26
CA PHE A 56 -18.53 12.48 -5.24
C PHE A 56 -19.93 13.13 -5.07
N GLN A 57 -20.25 14.16 -5.85
CA GLN A 57 -21.51 14.91 -5.76
C GLN A 57 -21.79 15.40 -4.33
N ILE A 58 -20.74 15.86 -3.64
CA ILE A 58 -20.83 16.38 -2.26
C ILE A 58 -20.54 17.88 -2.24
N SER A 59 -21.02 18.56 -1.20
CA SER A 59 -20.72 19.98 -1.02
C SER A 59 -19.23 20.21 -0.75
N ILE A 60 -18.64 21.22 -1.40
CA ILE A 60 -17.23 21.64 -1.16
C ILE A 60 -16.98 21.93 0.33
N LYS A 61 -17.97 22.51 1.02
CA LYS A 61 -17.92 22.75 2.47
C LYS A 61 -17.66 21.47 3.28
N LYS A 62 -18.22 20.32 2.87
CA LYS A 62 -18.03 19.03 3.54
C LYS A 62 -16.57 18.56 3.40
N VAL A 63 -16.02 18.66 2.19
CA VAL A 63 -14.61 18.35 1.92
C VAL A 63 -13.68 19.25 2.71
N ARG A 64 -13.94 20.57 2.73
CA ARG A 64 -13.15 21.54 3.51
C ARG A 64 -13.21 21.28 5.01
N ASN A 65 -14.37 20.88 5.55
CA ASN A 65 -14.48 20.52 6.96
C ASN A 65 -13.59 19.32 7.29
N TRP A 66 -13.63 18.27 6.48
CA TRP A 66 -12.78 17.09 6.69
C TRP A 66 -11.28 17.40 6.65
N ILE A 67 -10.87 18.32 5.78
CA ILE A 67 -9.49 18.82 5.74
C ILE A 67 -9.17 19.64 6.98
N LYS A 68 -10.06 20.57 7.37
CA LYS A 68 -9.87 21.45 8.54
C LYS A 68 -9.83 20.68 9.86
N GLU A 69 -10.57 19.59 9.95
CA GLU A 69 -10.56 18.66 11.10
C GLU A 69 -9.31 17.77 11.11
N GLY A 70 -8.42 17.84 10.11
CA GLY A 70 -7.22 17.01 10.00
C GLY A 70 -7.52 15.54 9.67
N ARG A 71 -8.75 15.22 9.23
CA ARG A 71 -9.14 13.85 8.88
C ARG A 71 -8.64 13.45 7.48
N ILE A 72 -8.37 14.44 6.62
CA ILE A 72 -7.84 14.27 5.26
C ILE A 72 -6.62 15.17 5.09
N GLU A 73 -5.54 14.60 4.56
CA GLU A 73 -4.32 15.31 4.20
C GLU A 73 -4.14 15.26 2.68
N TYR A 74 -3.80 16.40 2.08
CA TYR A 74 -3.36 16.41 0.69
C TYR A 74 -2.04 15.67 0.59
N VAL A 75 -1.87 14.91 -0.50
CA VAL A 75 -0.52 14.47 -0.90
C VAL A 75 0.27 15.73 -1.19
N GLU A 76 1.14 16.11 -0.27
CA GLU A 76 2.17 17.11 -0.55
C GLU A 76 2.95 16.60 -1.75
N LYS A 77 3.24 17.47 -2.72
CA LYS A 77 4.00 17.09 -3.93
C LYS A 77 5.35 16.42 -3.62
N ASP A 78 5.84 16.58 -2.39
CA ASP A 78 7.07 15.99 -1.87
C ASP A 78 6.89 14.68 -1.08
N THR A 79 5.67 14.31 -0.69
CA THR A 79 5.37 13.05 0.03
C THR A 79 4.73 11.99 -0.86
N GLN A 80 4.72 12.21 -2.18
CA GLN A 80 4.65 11.12 -3.14
C GLN A 80 5.86 10.26 -2.85
N ILE A 81 5.67 9.21 -2.04
CA ILE A 81 6.66 8.21 -1.69
C ILE A 81 7.42 7.92 -2.96
N VAL A 82 8.63 8.45 -3.02
CA VAL A 82 9.58 8.22 -4.09
C VAL A 82 9.83 6.73 -3.99
N GLY A 83 9.03 5.95 -4.74
CA GLY A 83 9.30 4.55 -4.97
C GLY A 83 10.76 4.50 -5.36
N THR A 84 11.57 3.88 -4.51
CA THR A 84 13.02 4.05 -4.49
C THR A 84 13.52 3.97 -5.92
N LYS A 85 14.06 5.07 -6.46
CA LYS A 85 14.49 5.05 -7.85
C LYS A 85 15.74 4.21 -7.91
N CYS A 86 15.84 3.33 -8.90
CA CYS A 86 17.02 2.51 -9.12
C CYS A 86 18.24 3.43 -9.20
N GLN A 87 19.23 3.22 -8.32
CA GLN A 87 20.43 4.07 -8.24
C GLN A 87 21.24 4.08 -9.55
N ARG A 88 21.04 3.07 -10.42
CA ARG A 88 21.75 2.92 -11.69
C ARG A 88 21.02 3.49 -12.90
N CYS A 89 19.69 3.46 -12.93
CA CYS A 89 18.92 3.82 -14.13
C CYS A 89 17.68 4.69 -13.87
N GLY A 90 17.39 5.03 -12.62
CA GLY A 90 16.30 5.92 -12.24
C GLY A 90 14.88 5.33 -12.33
N LYS A 91 14.71 4.09 -12.83
CA LYS A 91 13.40 3.41 -12.88
C LYS A 91 12.83 3.21 -11.47
N PRO A 92 11.51 3.34 -11.27
CA PRO A 92 10.89 3.07 -9.97
C PRO A 92 11.11 1.60 -9.58
N VAL A 93 11.42 1.34 -8.31
CA VAL A 93 11.55 -0.02 -7.78
C VAL A 93 10.52 -0.27 -6.69
N SER A 94 10.02 -1.51 -6.63
CA SER A 94 9.07 -1.94 -5.59
C SER A 94 9.76 -2.24 -4.26
N PHE A 95 11.05 -2.62 -4.29
CA PHE A 95 11.87 -2.93 -3.12
C PHE A 95 13.37 -2.91 -3.49
N GLY A 96 14.23 -2.45 -2.59
CA GLY A 96 15.69 -2.39 -2.79
C GLY A 96 16.21 -1.13 -3.48
N THR A 97 17.51 -1.08 -3.76
CA THR A 97 18.19 0.09 -4.37
C THR A 97 18.33 -0.01 -5.90
N LEU A 98 18.05 -1.18 -6.49
CA LEU A 98 18.21 -1.46 -7.92
C LEU A 98 16.97 -2.16 -8.48
N CYS A 99 16.61 -1.83 -9.73
CA CYS A 99 15.53 -2.49 -10.44
C CYS A 99 15.94 -3.93 -10.86
N PRO A 100 14.98 -4.84 -11.14
CA PRO A 100 15.28 -6.24 -11.50
C PRO A 100 16.25 -6.37 -12.69
N ASP A 101 16.18 -5.48 -13.68
CA ASP A 101 17.15 -5.44 -14.78
C ASP A 101 18.57 -5.10 -14.32
N CYS A 102 18.72 -4.03 -13.52
CA CYS A 102 20.04 -3.62 -13.02
C CYS A 102 20.61 -4.63 -12.03
N MET A 103 19.76 -5.28 -11.24
CA MET A 103 20.15 -6.35 -10.32
C MET A 103 20.65 -7.59 -11.08
N ARG A 104 19.99 -7.99 -12.18
CA ARG A 104 20.47 -9.09 -13.05
C ARG A 104 21.81 -8.76 -13.69
N LEU A 105 22.00 -7.53 -14.16
CA LEU A 105 23.25 -7.09 -14.78
C LEU A 105 24.41 -7.08 -13.78
N MET A 106 24.15 -6.73 -12.51
CA MET A 106 25.17 -6.74 -11.45
C MET A 106 25.59 -8.18 -11.09
N ASN A 107 24.63 -9.11 -11.01
CA ASN A 107 24.92 -10.53 -10.78
C ASN A 107 25.66 -11.19 -11.95
N TYR A 108 25.38 -10.75 -13.19
CA TYR A 108 26.05 -11.27 -14.39
C TYR A 108 27.54 -10.89 -14.43
N ASN A 109 27.89 -9.65 -14.09
CA ASN A 109 29.29 -9.21 -14.05
C ASN A 109 30.11 -9.92 -12.97
N ASN A 110 29.48 -10.33 -11.85
CA ASN A 110 30.17 -11.04 -10.77
C ASN A 110 30.53 -12.50 -11.15
N LYS A 111 29.82 -13.12 -12.10
CA LYS A 111 30.13 -14.48 -12.59
C LYS A 111 31.36 -14.57 -13.49
N LYS A 112 31.93 -13.44 -13.94
CA LYS A 112 33.18 -13.45 -14.74
C LYS A 112 34.47 -13.53 -13.91
N ILE A 113 34.38 -13.53 -12.57
CA ILE A 113 35.55 -13.56 -11.67
C ILE A 113 35.62 -14.92 -10.94
N GLN A 114 35.39 -16.01 -11.66
CA GLN A 114 35.61 -17.38 -11.16
C GLN A 114 35.84 -18.33 -12.34
N LEU A 115 36.91 -18.06 -13.09
CA LEU A 115 37.51 -19.02 -14.01
C LEU A 115 39.03 -18.94 -13.85
N THR A 116 39.54 -19.60 -12.82
CA THR A 116 40.90 -20.15 -12.85
C THR A 116 40.79 -21.64 -12.57
N PRO A 117 40.96 -22.51 -13.58
CA PRO A 117 41.28 -23.90 -13.36
C PRO A 117 42.80 -24.02 -13.20
N ASP A 118 43.29 -24.40 -12.02
CA ASP A 118 44.63 -24.98 -11.92
C ASP A 118 44.53 -26.34 -11.24
N PHE A 119 44.62 -27.37 -12.08
CA PHE A 119 44.88 -28.73 -11.70
C PHE A 119 46.36 -28.84 -11.30
N LYS A 120 46.64 -29.20 -10.05
CA LYS A 120 47.79 -30.08 -9.72
C LYS A 120 47.40 -31.09 -8.66
N SER A 121 47.25 -32.32 -9.15
CA SER A 121 47.31 -33.59 -8.44
C SER A 121 48.62 -33.76 -7.67
N GLN A 122 48.56 -34.25 -6.43
CA GLN A 122 49.44 -35.33 -5.95
C GLN A 122 48.89 -35.96 -4.66
N GLU A 123 48.54 -37.23 -4.80
CA GLU A 123 48.56 -38.27 -3.78
C GLU A 123 50.00 -38.43 -3.26
N ASP A 124 50.20 -38.51 -1.93
CA ASP A 124 51.03 -39.52 -1.23
C ASP A 124 51.31 -39.13 0.25
N ASP A 125 51.02 -40.10 1.13
CA ASP A 125 51.74 -40.49 2.35
C ASP A 125 52.22 -39.42 3.38
N ARG A 126 51.66 -39.48 4.61
CA ARG A 126 52.41 -39.92 5.83
C ARG A 126 51.64 -39.64 7.13
N MET A 127 51.43 -40.71 7.89
CA MET A 127 51.10 -40.66 9.32
C MET A 127 52.24 -40.00 10.12
N ARG A 128 51.92 -39.22 11.18
CA ARG A 128 52.63 -39.31 12.46
C ARG A 128 51.84 -38.71 13.63
N PHE A 129 51.74 -39.51 14.68
CA PHE A 129 51.28 -39.22 16.04
C PHE A 129 52.18 -38.22 16.79
N LEU A 130 51.59 -37.50 17.76
CA LEU A 130 51.91 -37.36 19.21
C LEU A 130 51.07 -36.14 19.70
N GLU A 131 50.37 -36.11 20.81
CA GLU A 131 50.44 -36.83 22.10
C GLU A 131 49.03 -36.88 22.74
#